data_AF-A0A7Y2FQZ3-F1
#
_entry.id   AF-A0A7Y2FQZ3-F1
#
_cell.length_a   1.000
_cell.length_b   1.000
_cell.length_c   1.000
_cell.angle_alpha   90.00
_cell.angle_beta   90.00
_cell.angle_gamma   90.00
#
_symmetry.space_group_name_H-M   'P 1'
#
loop_
_entity.id
_entity.type
_entity.pdbx_description
1 polymer ?
#
loop_
_entity_poly.entity_id
_entity_poly.type
_entity_poly.pdbx_seq_one_letter_code
_entity_poly.pdbx_strand_id
1 'polypeptide(L)'
;MLDRVDIDALIGQVELDEMLTRIDINQLLDRVDVDRLLDHVDVDRLLDGIDVNRLLDGVDVNRLVARVDVEAVTSRANVGGLVAQSTSHVAGSTLDIARRQAVGLDTLIMGLVDRLLGRDPAAQPLGPPGLVSEKTEGRPASAPGRTRVSGYYAGPLSRLLAYLIDSFVVFTGAGLITTIIVGSINVVLEADLQWDWRAGVLGIVAFSIWFFLYFWVGVAISGRTPGMSVLGIKVVEREGPPVRPSHAAIRALVLPISIATVVGMLGVVFDARQRALHDVAAKTAVVYDWGDRPAELPAPLSQWLTDHGVDDVSR
;
A
#
# COMPACT_ATOMS: atom_id res chain seq x y z
N MET A 1 -12.36 25.13 113.45
CA MET A 1 -13.10 26.39 113.19
C MET A 1 -12.33 27.11 112.10
N LEU A 2 -12.76 27.26 110.85
CA LEU A 2 -14.04 27.03 110.18
C LEU A 2 -13.74 26.56 108.75
N ASP A 3 -14.55 25.59 108.33
CA ASP A 3 -14.92 25.14 106.99
C ASP A 3 -14.01 25.43 105.80
N ARG A 4 -13.47 24.32 105.26
CA ARG A 4 -13.22 24.16 103.83
C ARG A 4 -14.52 24.47 103.10
N VAL A 5 -14.54 25.60 102.39
CA VAL A 5 -15.46 25.79 101.28
C VAL A 5 -15.09 24.73 100.24
N ASP A 6 -15.91 23.68 100.17
CA ASP A 6 -15.81 22.68 99.13
C ASP A 6 -16.28 23.34 97.83
N ILE A 7 -15.31 23.83 97.05
CA ILE A 7 -15.54 24.50 95.77
C ILE A 7 -16.30 23.58 94.81
N ASP A 8 -16.14 22.25 94.95
CA ASP A 8 -16.83 21.26 94.13
C ASP A 8 -18.34 21.23 94.41
N ALA A 9 -18.78 21.59 95.63
CA ALA A 9 -20.19 21.75 95.95
C ALA A 9 -20.80 23.04 95.39
N LEU A 10 -20.00 24.10 95.21
CA LEU A 10 -20.45 25.36 94.60
C LEU A 10 -20.51 25.29 93.07
N ILE A 11 -19.64 24.49 92.44
CA ILE A 11 -19.61 24.31 90.98
C ILE A 11 -20.82 23.49 90.48
N GLY A 12 -21.40 22.62 91.32
CA GLY A 12 -22.62 21.88 90.98
C GLY A 12 -23.90 22.72 90.86
N GLN A 13 -23.87 24.01 91.22
CA GLN A 13 -25.00 24.94 91.13
C GLN A 13 -24.89 25.96 90.00
N VAL A 14 -23.82 25.94 89.22
CA VAL A 14 -23.72 26.75 87.99
C VAL A 14 -24.05 25.84 86.82
N GLU A 15 -25.32 25.81 86.42
CA GLU A 15 -25.74 25.28 85.13
C GLU A 15 -25.11 26.17 84.04
N LEU A 16 -23.87 25.84 83.66
CA LEU A 16 -23.15 26.48 82.55
C LEU A 16 -23.94 26.36 81.24
N ASP A 17 -24.83 25.38 81.11
CA ASP A 17 -25.72 25.22 79.96
C ASP A 17 -26.70 26.40 79.81
N GLU A 18 -27.15 27.01 80.90
CA GLU A 18 -28.01 28.21 80.83
C GLU A 18 -27.21 29.47 80.42
N MET A 19 -25.94 29.57 80.85
CA MET A 19 -25.05 30.66 80.43
C MET A 19 -24.59 30.53 78.97
N LEU A 20 -24.39 29.30 78.49
CA LEU A 20 -23.99 29.02 77.10
C LEU A 20 -25.13 29.24 76.11
N THR A 21 -26.40 29.14 76.55
CA THR A 21 -27.57 29.45 75.70
C THR A 21 -27.67 30.95 75.37
N ARG A 22 -26.99 31.81 76.14
CA ARG A 22 -26.99 33.27 75.91
C ARG A 22 -25.82 33.76 75.04
N ILE A 23 -24.91 32.86 74.65
CA ILE A 23 -23.81 33.17 73.72
C ILE A 23 -24.20 32.61 72.35
N ASP A 24 -24.81 33.45 71.52
CA ASP A 24 -25.02 33.11 70.11
C ASP A 24 -23.67 33.15 69.37
N ILE A 25 -23.07 31.99 69.17
CA ILE A 25 -21.81 31.83 68.43
C ILE A 25 -21.93 32.43 67.01
N ASN A 26 -23.13 32.44 66.41
CA ASN A 26 -23.32 33.03 65.10
C ASN A 26 -23.14 34.55 65.13
N GLN A 27 -23.50 35.21 66.25
CA GLN A 27 -23.27 36.64 66.43
C GLN A 27 -21.78 36.98 66.66
N LEU A 28 -20.98 36.03 67.15
CA LEU A 28 -19.52 36.14 67.20
C LEU A 28 -18.87 35.86 65.83
N LEU A 29 -19.44 34.95 65.03
CA LEU A 29 -18.98 34.66 63.67
C LEU A 29 -19.26 35.81 62.69
N ASP A 30 -20.36 36.57 62.86
CA ASP A 30 -20.65 37.77 62.07
C ASP A 30 -19.62 38.91 62.24
N ARG A 31 -18.79 38.86 63.29
CA ARG A 31 -17.67 39.80 63.49
C ARG A 31 -16.37 39.35 62.85
N VAL A 32 -16.28 38.09 62.41
CA VAL A 32 -15.10 37.55 61.75
C VAL A 32 -15.36 37.52 60.25
N ASP A 33 -15.00 38.62 59.60
CA ASP A 33 -15.00 38.73 58.15
C ASP A 33 -13.85 37.86 57.60
N VAL A 34 -14.16 36.62 57.22
CA VAL A 34 -13.19 35.66 56.66
C VAL A 34 -12.63 36.18 55.33
N ASP A 35 -13.38 37.00 54.59
CA ASP A 35 -12.92 37.58 53.33
C ASP A 35 -11.74 38.55 53.57
N ARG A 36 -11.74 39.29 54.69
CA ARG A 36 -10.58 40.10 55.11
C ARG A 36 -9.34 39.29 55.49
N LEU A 37 -9.51 38.06 55.99
CA LEU A 37 -8.40 37.15 56.27
C LEU A 37 -7.84 36.53 54.98
N LEU A 38 -8.69 36.28 53.98
CA LEU A 38 -8.29 35.78 52.67
C LEU A 38 -7.59 36.85 51.81
N ASP A 39 -7.90 38.14 51.98
CA ASP A 39 -7.20 39.25 51.31
C ASP A 39 -5.70 39.34 51.64
N HIS A 40 -5.24 38.72 52.73
CA HIS A 40 -3.81 38.65 53.07
C HIS A 40 -3.10 37.42 52.52
N VAL A 41 -3.83 36.47 51.91
CA VAL A 41 -3.25 35.25 51.34
C VAL A 41 -3.15 35.42 49.82
N ASP A 42 -2.03 35.98 49.38
CA ASP A 42 -1.67 36.06 47.97
C ASP A 42 -1.25 34.66 47.48
N VAL A 43 -2.20 33.93 46.90
CA VAL A 43 -1.98 32.58 46.36
C VAL A 43 -1.00 32.62 45.16
N ASP A 44 -0.96 33.73 44.42
CA ASP A 44 -0.03 33.90 43.30
C ASP A 44 1.42 33.95 43.82
N ARG A 45 1.63 34.59 44.97
CA ARG A 45 2.94 34.60 45.65
C ARG A 45 3.35 33.24 46.22
N LEU A 46 2.39 32.38 46.57
CA LEU A 46 2.65 30.99 46.97
C LEU A 46 2.97 30.10 45.76
N LEU A 47 2.35 30.37 44.60
CA LEU A 47 2.59 29.66 43.34
C LEU A 47 3.92 30.05 42.68
N ASP A 48 4.36 31.32 42.82
CA ASP A 48 5.66 31.80 42.32
C ASP A 48 6.87 31.07 42.96
N GLY A 49 6.69 30.44 44.12
CA GLY A 49 7.70 29.61 44.76
C GLY A 49 7.77 28.17 44.24
N ILE A 50 6.78 27.72 43.44
CA ILE A 50 6.66 26.34 42.96
C ILE A 50 7.15 26.28 41.52
N ASP A 51 8.45 26.04 41.34
CA ASP A 51 9.01 25.72 40.03
C ASP A 51 8.64 24.28 39.64
N VAL A 52 7.60 24.15 38.82
CA VAL A 52 7.14 22.86 38.29
C VAL A 52 8.23 22.19 37.44
N ASN A 53 9.14 22.95 36.82
CA ASN A 53 10.24 22.37 36.06
C ASN A 53 11.22 21.64 37.00
N ARG A 54 11.47 22.20 38.19
CA ARG A 54 12.30 21.56 39.21
C ARG A 54 11.66 20.29 39.79
N LEU A 55 10.33 20.23 39.84
CA LEU A 55 9.59 19.01 40.19
C LEU A 55 9.64 17.97 39.06
N LEU A 56 9.62 18.41 37.80
CA LEU A 56 9.75 17.54 36.61
C LEU A 56 11.17 17.02 36.40
N ASP A 57 12.20 17.75 36.81
CA ASP A 57 13.61 17.31 36.74
C ASP A 57 13.90 16.05 37.59
N GLY A 58 13.06 15.79 38.61
CA GLY A 58 13.12 14.55 39.39
C GLY A 58 12.38 13.37 38.75
N VAL A 59 11.58 13.61 37.71
CA VAL A 59 10.78 12.60 37.02
C VAL A 59 11.55 12.10 35.81
N ASP A 60 12.34 11.04 36.01
CA ASP A 60 12.99 10.35 34.89
C ASP A 60 11.94 9.56 34.08
N VAL A 61 11.44 10.21 33.03
CA VAL A 61 10.48 9.62 32.08
C VAL A 61 11.07 8.35 31.45
N ASN A 62 12.40 8.26 31.25
CA ASN A 62 13.02 7.05 30.72
C ASN A 62 12.89 5.88 31.69
N ARG A 63 12.93 6.13 33.01
CA ARG A 63 12.73 5.11 34.06
C ARG A 63 11.27 4.72 34.25
N LEU A 64 10.33 5.60 33.90
CA LEU A 64 8.90 5.28 33.81
C LEU A 64 8.61 4.44 32.55
N VAL A 65 9.16 4.83 31.41
CA VAL A 65 9.04 4.10 30.13
C VAL A 65 9.70 2.72 30.22
N ALA A 66 10.83 2.57 30.92
CA ALA A 66 11.47 1.27 31.13
C ALA A 66 10.66 0.29 32.00
N ARG A 67 9.68 0.79 32.77
CA ARG A 67 8.73 -0.05 33.52
C ARG A 67 7.47 -0.39 32.71
N VAL A 68 7.25 0.28 31.59
CA VAL A 68 6.19 -0.05 30.66
C VAL A 68 6.76 -1.06 29.68
N ASP A 69 6.28 -2.30 29.77
CA ASP A 69 6.57 -3.31 28.77
C ASP A 69 5.83 -2.95 27.46
N VAL A 70 6.52 -2.20 26.61
CA VAL A 70 6.00 -1.77 25.31
C VAL A 70 5.66 -2.98 24.44
N GLU A 71 6.38 -4.09 24.59
CA GLU A 71 6.12 -5.33 23.83
C GLU A 71 4.80 -5.97 24.27
N ALA A 72 4.52 -6.04 25.59
CA ALA A 72 3.25 -6.50 26.11
C ALA A 72 2.08 -5.57 25.73
N VAL A 73 2.26 -4.25 25.76
CA VAL A 73 1.23 -3.27 25.34
C VAL A 73 0.94 -3.39 23.85
N THR A 74 1.97 -3.55 23.02
CA THR A 74 1.83 -3.66 21.55
C THR A 74 1.22 -5.01 21.14
N SER A 75 1.57 -6.09 21.85
CA SER A 75 0.99 -7.43 21.68
C SER A 75 -0.50 -7.45 22.05
N ARG A 76 -0.88 -6.77 23.15
CA ARG A 76 -2.28 -6.68 23.60
C ARG A 76 -3.14 -5.79 22.72
N ALA A 77 -2.55 -4.77 22.10
CA ALA A 77 -3.22 -3.85 21.18
C ALA A 77 -3.27 -4.37 19.72
N ASN A 78 -2.68 -5.53 19.42
CA ASN A 78 -2.60 -6.13 18.08
C ASN A 78 -2.22 -5.14 16.96
N VAL A 79 -1.40 -4.14 17.27
CA VAL A 79 -1.05 -3.07 16.31
C VAL A 79 -0.25 -3.66 15.14
N GLY A 80 0.59 -4.68 15.39
CA GLY A 80 1.32 -5.40 14.34
C GLY A 80 0.40 -6.09 13.34
N GLY A 81 -0.68 -6.72 13.81
CA GLY A 81 -1.71 -7.32 12.94
C GLY A 81 -2.51 -6.27 12.18
N LEU A 82 -2.89 -5.17 12.84
CA LEU A 82 -3.66 -4.09 12.23
C LEU A 82 -2.87 -3.34 11.15
N VAL A 83 -1.57 -3.10 11.37
CA VAL A 83 -0.69 -2.45 10.39
C VAL A 83 -0.41 -3.38 9.22
N ALA A 84 -0.10 -4.66 9.45
CA ALA A 84 0.10 -5.65 8.39
C ALA A 84 -1.17 -5.87 7.55
N GLN A 85 -2.34 -5.89 8.18
CA GLN A 85 -3.62 -6.08 7.51
C GLN A 85 -4.10 -4.81 6.79
N SER A 86 -3.89 -3.62 7.38
CA SER A 86 -4.21 -2.33 6.75
C SER A 86 -3.28 -2.01 5.58
N THR A 87 -1.97 -2.27 5.70
CA THR A 87 -1.02 -2.08 4.58
C THR A 87 -1.30 -3.06 3.44
N SER A 88 -1.62 -4.32 3.75
CA SER A 88 -1.96 -5.32 2.73
C SER A 88 -3.28 -5.00 2.00
N HIS A 89 -4.29 -4.49 2.71
CA HIS A 89 -5.58 -4.14 2.10
C HIS A 89 -5.50 -2.85 1.27
N VAL A 90 -4.76 -1.84 1.75
CA VAL A 90 -4.51 -0.60 0.98
C VAL A 90 -3.68 -0.90 -0.27
N ALA A 91 -2.60 -1.68 -0.16
CA ALA A 91 -1.75 -2.04 -1.30
C ALA A 91 -2.50 -2.86 -2.37
N GLY A 92 -3.40 -3.76 -1.98
CA GLY A 92 -4.24 -4.50 -2.93
C GLY A 92 -5.24 -3.61 -3.67
N SER A 93 -5.94 -2.74 -2.93
CA SER A 93 -6.96 -1.84 -3.49
C SER A 93 -6.37 -0.81 -4.46
N THR A 94 -5.19 -0.25 -4.16
CA THR A 94 -4.51 0.73 -5.03
C THR A 94 -4.01 0.08 -6.31
N LEU A 95 -3.53 -1.16 -6.24
CA LEU A 95 -3.09 -1.90 -7.42
C LEU A 95 -4.25 -2.21 -8.37
N ASP A 96 -5.41 -2.61 -7.83
CA ASP A 96 -6.59 -2.87 -8.66
C ASP A 96 -7.10 -1.60 -9.34
N ILE A 97 -7.02 -0.45 -8.66
CA ILE A 97 -7.31 0.86 -9.27
C ILE A 97 -6.33 1.16 -10.41
N ALA A 98 -5.03 0.99 -10.17
CA ALA A 98 -4.00 1.24 -11.19
C ALA A 98 -4.17 0.33 -12.42
N ARG A 99 -4.47 -0.95 -12.21
CA ARG A 99 -4.78 -1.90 -13.31
C ARG A 99 -5.99 -1.46 -14.12
N ARG A 100 -7.07 -1.05 -13.45
CA ARG A 100 -8.29 -0.55 -14.13
C ARG A 100 -8.01 0.71 -14.92
N GLN A 101 -7.24 1.65 -14.36
CA GLN A 101 -6.81 2.86 -15.08
C GLN A 101 -5.94 2.54 -16.29
N ALA A 102 -5.01 1.58 -16.17
CA ALA A 102 -4.18 1.14 -17.28
C ALA A 102 -5.03 0.58 -18.43
N VAL A 103 -6.01 -0.28 -18.12
CA VAL A 103 -6.96 -0.82 -19.11
C VAL A 103 -7.81 0.28 -19.74
N GLY A 104 -8.36 1.19 -18.93
CA GLY A 104 -9.16 2.30 -19.44
C GLY A 104 -8.37 3.24 -20.35
N LEU A 105 -7.09 3.48 -20.04
CA LEU A 105 -6.24 4.28 -20.92
C LEU A 105 -5.80 3.50 -22.17
N ASP A 106 -5.63 2.19 -22.06
CA ASP A 106 -5.37 1.32 -23.22
C ASP A 106 -6.53 1.34 -24.22
N THR A 107 -7.78 1.27 -23.75
CA THR A 107 -8.95 1.36 -24.64
C THR A 107 -9.08 2.73 -25.29
N LEU A 108 -8.77 3.81 -24.57
CA LEU A 108 -8.73 5.17 -25.12
C LEU A 108 -7.64 5.32 -26.20
N ILE A 109 -6.43 4.82 -25.93
CA ILE A 109 -5.32 4.85 -26.90
C ILE A 109 -5.71 4.07 -28.16
N MET A 110 -6.24 2.85 -28.01
CA MET A 110 -6.63 2.04 -29.18
C MET A 110 -7.80 2.66 -29.94
N GLY A 111 -8.81 3.20 -29.25
CA GLY A 111 -9.91 3.90 -29.91
C GLY A 111 -9.44 5.14 -30.70
N LEU A 112 -8.47 5.88 -30.18
CA LEU A 112 -7.85 6.99 -30.91
C LEU A 112 -7.07 6.50 -32.14
N VAL A 113 -6.28 5.45 -31.98
CA VAL A 113 -5.48 4.85 -33.06
C VAL A 113 -6.37 4.30 -34.17
N ASP A 114 -7.43 3.58 -33.81
CA ASP A 114 -8.41 3.05 -34.77
C ASP A 114 -9.11 4.16 -35.52
N ARG A 115 -9.50 5.24 -34.81
CA ARG A 115 -10.08 6.43 -35.44
C ARG A 115 -9.09 7.13 -36.39
N LEU A 116 -7.83 7.25 -36.02
CA LEU A 116 -6.79 7.87 -36.85
C LEU A 116 -6.45 7.03 -38.08
N LEU A 117 -6.50 5.70 -37.96
CA LEU A 117 -6.19 4.75 -39.03
C LEU A 117 -7.43 4.32 -39.84
N GLY A 118 -8.62 4.81 -39.49
CA GLY A 118 -9.88 4.46 -40.15
C GLY A 118 -10.25 2.98 -40.01
N ARG A 119 -9.85 2.33 -38.91
CA ARG A 119 -10.13 0.91 -38.66
C ARG A 119 -11.51 0.73 -38.06
N ASP A 120 -12.21 -0.30 -38.50
CA ASP A 120 -13.44 -0.74 -37.86
C ASP A 120 -13.12 -1.51 -36.57
N PRO A 121 -13.49 -1.02 -35.38
CA PRO A 121 -13.24 -1.71 -34.12
C PRO A 121 -13.94 -3.08 -34.05
N ALA A 122 -15.12 -3.22 -34.68
CA ALA A 122 -15.90 -4.46 -34.65
C ALA A 122 -15.25 -5.59 -35.46
N ALA A 123 -14.44 -5.24 -36.46
CA ALA A 123 -13.73 -6.21 -37.31
C ALA A 123 -12.43 -6.73 -36.66
N GLN A 124 -12.00 -6.17 -35.52
CA GLN A 124 -10.72 -6.51 -34.92
C GLN A 124 -10.82 -7.73 -34.00
N PRO A 125 -9.82 -8.63 -34.02
CA PRO A 125 -9.80 -9.77 -33.13
C PRO A 125 -9.61 -9.29 -31.69
N LEU A 126 -10.59 -9.59 -30.84
CA LEU A 126 -10.60 -9.20 -29.42
C LEU A 126 -9.51 -9.91 -28.61
N GLY A 127 -9.13 -11.13 -29.00
CA GLY A 127 -8.14 -11.96 -28.34
C GLY A 127 -7.80 -13.22 -29.15
N PRO A 128 -6.94 -14.10 -28.63
CA PRO A 128 -6.62 -15.38 -29.26
C PRO A 128 -7.88 -16.24 -29.43
N PRO A 129 -8.08 -16.89 -30.59
CA PRO A 129 -9.31 -17.63 -30.89
C PRO A 129 -9.69 -18.66 -29.81
N GLY A 130 -8.73 -19.43 -29.29
CA GLY A 130 -9.01 -20.45 -28.28
C GLY A 130 -9.53 -19.88 -26.96
N LEU A 131 -9.09 -18.67 -26.55
CA LEU A 131 -9.52 -18.05 -25.30
C LEU A 131 -10.86 -17.31 -25.42
N VAL A 132 -11.14 -16.74 -26.60
CA VAL A 132 -12.39 -16.01 -26.85
C VAL A 132 -13.54 -16.98 -27.13
N SER A 133 -13.30 -18.05 -27.89
CA SER A 133 -14.32 -19.05 -28.22
C SER A 133 -14.77 -19.85 -26.99
N GLU A 134 -13.83 -20.32 -26.16
CA GLU A 134 -14.16 -21.08 -24.92
C GLU A 134 -15.05 -20.28 -23.95
N LYS A 135 -14.85 -18.95 -23.89
CA LYS A 135 -15.67 -18.06 -23.05
C LYS A 135 -17.05 -17.78 -23.63
N THR A 136 -17.20 -17.83 -24.96
CA THR A 136 -18.45 -17.55 -25.66
C THR A 136 -19.40 -18.76 -25.64
N GLU A 137 -18.86 -19.97 -25.67
CA GLU A 137 -19.64 -21.21 -25.76
C GLU A 137 -20.10 -21.77 -24.39
N GLY A 138 -19.49 -21.35 -23.27
CA GLY A 138 -19.60 -22.07 -22.00
C GLY A 138 -20.28 -21.39 -20.80
N ARG A 139 -20.75 -20.13 -20.88
CA ARG A 139 -21.22 -19.42 -19.67
C ARG A 139 -22.39 -18.45 -19.91
N PRO A 140 -23.41 -18.42 -19.02
CA PRO A 140 -24.53 -17.50 -19.14
C PRO A 140 -24.04 -16.05 -19.20
N ALA A 141 -24.73 -15.24 -20.01
CA ALA A 141 -24.46 -13.82 -20.20
C ALA A 141 -24.20 -13.15 -18.84
N SER A 142 -23.04 -12.51 -18.71
CA SER A 142 -22.71 -11.79 -17.48
C SER A 142 -23.76 -10.67 -17.29
N ALA A 143 -24.20 -10.44 -16.05
CA ALA A 143 -25.21 -9.41 -15.74
C ALA A 143 -24.84 -8.06 -16.40
N PRO A 144 -25.82 -7.29 -16.90
CA PRO A 144 -25.58 -6.03 -17.62
C PRO A 144 -24.66 -5.11 -16.81
N GLY A 145 -23.62 -4.57 -17.46
CA GLY A 145 -22.61 -3.68 -16.85
C GLY A 145 -21.33 -4.35 -16.31
N ARG A 146 -21.14 -5.67 -16.46
CA ARG A 146 -19.95 -6.40 -15.98
C ARG A 146 -19.13 -7.04 -17.13
N THR A 147 -18.38 -6.24 -17.86
CA THR A 147 -17.51 -6.74 -18.95
C THR A 147 -16.22 -7.34 -18.39
N ARG A 148 -16.06 -8.66 -18.49
CA ARG A 148 -14.82 -9.35 -18.12
C ARG A 148 -13.76 -9.16 -19.22
N VAL A 149 -12.76 -8.33 -18.94
CA VAL A 149 -11.65 -8.01 -19.88
C VAL A 149 -10.61 -9.14 -19.97
N SER A 150 -10.68 -10.15 -19.11
CA SER A 150 -9.76 -11.30 -19.16
C SER A 150 -9.88 -12.06 -20.50
N GLY A 151 -8.74 -12.40 -21.11
CA GLY A 151 -8.64 -13.10 -22.40
C GLY A 151 -8.55 -12.19 -23.63
N TYR A 152 -8.82 -10.89 -23.46
CA TYR A 152 -8.64 -9.90 -24.51
C TYR A 152 -7.17 -9.53 -24.66
N TYR A 153 -6.75 -9.09 -25.85
CA TYR A 153 -5.40 -8.59 -26.07
C TYR A 153 -5.08 -7.42 -25.14
N ALA A 154 -3.90 -7.47 -24.53
CA ALA A 154 -3.41 -6.42 -23.65
C ALA A 154 -2.91 -5.22 -24.45
N GLY A 155 -3.37 -4.02 -24.09
CA GLY A 155 -3.02 -2.79 -24.78
C GLY A 155 -1.58 -2.31 -24.57
N PRO A 156 -1.18 -1.26 -25.31
CA PRO A 156 0.19 -0.77 -25.36
C PRO A 156 0.71 -0.19 -24.04
N LEU A 157 -0.12 0.52 -23.27
CA LEU A 157 0.24 1.11 -21.99
C LEU A 157 0.44 0.05 -20.91
N SER A 158 -0.47 -0.92 -20.77
CA SER A 158 -0.29 -2.00 -19.79
C SER A 158 1.01 -2.77 -20.06
N ARG A 159 1.35 -3.01 -21.34
CA ARG A 159 2.63 -3.61 -21.70
C ARG A 159 3.82 -2.71 -21.36
N LEU A 160 3.73 -1.42 -21.70
CA LEU A 160 4.79 -0.45 -21.39
C LEU A 160 5.07 -0.39 -19.89
N LEU A 161 4.03 -0.25 -19.07
CA LEU A 161 4.15 -0.21 -17.61
C LEU A 161 4.76 -1.52 -17.07
N ALA A 162 4.37 -2.69 -17.60
CA ALA A 162 4.98 -3.96 -17.22
C ALA A 162 6.48 -3.97 -17.53
N TYR A 163 6.88 -3.52 -18.72
CA TYR A 163 8.27 -3.45 -19.12
C TYR A 163 9.08 -2.42 -18.31
N LEU A 164 8.47 -1.32 -17.88
CA LEU A 164 9.13 -0.35 -16.99
C LEU A 164 9.40 -0.97 -15.61
N ILE A 165 8.41 -1.68 -15.04
CA ILE A 165 8.59 -2.40 -13.77
C ILE A 165 9.67 -3.47 -13.93
N ASP A 166 9.59 -4.29 -14.98
CA ASP A 166 10.59 -5.34 -15.23
C ASP A 166 12.00 -4.77 -15.45
N SER A 167 12.12 -3.64 -16.16
CA SER A 167 13.41 -2.97 -16.33
C SER A 167 13.98 -2.54 -14.98
N PHE A 168 13.17 -1.89 -14.14
CA PHE A 168 13.60 -1.50 -12.81
C PHE A 168 14.11 -2.71 -12.00
N VAL A 169 13.39 -3.83 -12.02
CA VAL A 169 13.78 -5.06 -11.31
C VAL A 169 15.07 -5.66 -11.88
N VAL A 170 15.20 -5.75 -13.20
CA VAL A 170 16.38 -6.34 -13.85
C VAL A 170 17.65 -5.53 -13.58
N PHE A 171 17.58 -4.20 -13.73
CA PHE A 171 18.73 -3.31 -13.54
C PHE A 171 19.13 -3.22 -12.06
N THR A 172 18.15 -3.10 -11.15
CA THR A 172 18.42 -3.05 -9.71
C THR A 172 18.93 -4.40 -9.20
N GLY A 173 18.33 -5.50 -9.66
CA GLY A 173 18.75 -6.85 -9.32
C GLY A 173 20.18 -7.15 -9.77
N ALA A 174 20.55 -6.79 -11.01
CA ALA A 174 21.92 -6.94 -11.50
C ALA A 174 22.92 -6.17 -10.63
N GLY A 175 22.63 -4.90 -10.32
CA GLY A 175 23.47 -4.08 -9.45
C GLY A 175 23.64 -4.68 -8.06
N LEU A 176 22.53 -5.06 -7.42
CA LEU A 176 22.55 -5.64 -6.07
C LEU A 176 23.32 -6.97 -6.03
N ILE A 177 23.09 -7.86 -6.99
CA ILE A 177 23.80 -9.14 -7.10
C ILE A 177 25.29 -8.91 -7.27
N THR A 178 25.69 -8.00 -8.17
CA THR A 178 27.10 -7.64 -8.36
C THR A 178 27.70 -7.09 -7.07
N THR A 179 27.04 -6.15 -6.38
CA THR A 179 27.54 -5.59 -5.12
C THR A 179 27.68 -6.65 -4.03
N ILE A 180 26.71 -7.56 -3.91
CA ILE A 180 26.77 -8.64 -2.91
C ILE A 180 27.92 -9.59 -3.23
N ILE A 181 28.05 -10.05 -4.49
CA ILE A 181 29.09 -11.02 -4.88
C ILE A 181 30.48 -10.40 -4.75
N VAL A 182 30.71 -9.24 -5.36
CA VAL A 182 32.01 -8.56 -5.33
C VAL A 182 32.36 -8.15 -3.90
N GLY A 183 31.41 -7.59 -3.15
CA GLY A 183 31.60 -7.23 -1.75
C GLY A 183 31.99 -8.44 -0.89
N SER A 184 31.31 -9.58 -1.10
CA SER A 184 31.61 -10.83 -0.39
C SER A 184 33.01 -11.37 -0.74
N ILE A 185 33.41 -11.32 -2.01
CA ILE A 185 34.74 -11.72 -2.46
C ILE A 185 35.82 -10.84 -1.82
N ASN A 186 35.63 -9.51 -1.83
CA ASN A 186 36.60 -8.58 -1.26
C ASN A 186 36.76 -8.78 0.25
N VAL A 187 35.67 -9.07 0.97
CA VAL A 187 35.71 -9.37 2.40
C VAL A 187 36.40 -10.71 2.70
N VAL A 188 36.09 -11.76 1.93
CA VAL A 188 36.59 -13.12 2.22
C VAL A 188 38.04 -13.32 1.77
N LEU A 189 38.44 -12.72 0.65
CA LEU A 189 39.76 -12.90 0.05
C LEU A 189 40.72 -11.73 0.32
N GLU A 190 40.29 -10.75 1.12
CA GLU A 190 41.03 -9.49 1.35
C GLU A 190 41.51 -8.86 0.02
N ALA A 191 40.64 -8.91 -1.00
CA ALA A 191 40.93 -8.44 -2.35
C ALA A 191 40.35 -7.02 -2.59
N ASP A 192 40.90 -6.32 -3.59
CA ASP A 192 40.34 -5.06 -4.12
C ASP A 192 39.80 -5.27 -5.53
N LEU A 193 38.84 -6.18 -5.68
CA LEU A 193 38.18 -6.43 -6.96
C LEU A 193 37.22 -5.28 -7.26
N GLN A 194 37.54 -4.50 -8.29
CA GLN A 194 36.67 -3.47 -8.84
C GLN A 194 36.05 -4.00 -10.14
N TRP A 195 34.89 -4.65 -10.01
CA TRP A 195 34.15 -5.18 -11.14
C TRP A 195 32.82 -4.45 -11.34
N ASP A 196 32.61 -3.92 -12.54
CA ASP A 196 31.37 -3.30 -12.97
C ASP A 196 30.71 -4.15 -14.05
N TRP A 197 29.50 -4.64 -13.78
CA TRP A 197 28.72 -5.45 -14.71
C TRP A 197 28.28 -4.66 -15.96
N ARG A 198 28.32 -3.33 -15.91
CA ARG A 198 27.99 -2.45 -17.03
C ARG A 198 29.17 -2.26 -18.00
N ALA A 199 30.37 -2.70 -17.60
CA ALA A 199 31.60 -2.52 -18.35
C ALA A 199 32.27 -3.84 -18.69
N GLY A 200 33.02 -3.83 -19.80
CA GLY A 200 33.79 -4.97 -20.26
C GLY A 200 32.96 -6.14 -20.80
N VAL A 201 33.64 -7.04 -21.52
CA VAL A 201 32.98 -8.18 -22.20
C VAL A 201 32.33 -9.12 -21.19
N LEU A 202 33.00 -9.41 -20.07
CA LEU A 202 32.47 -10.31 -19.04
C LEU A 202 31.22 -9.75 -18.35
N GLY A 203 31.18 -8.44 -18.08
CA GLY A 203 30.00 -7.76 -17.53
C GLY A 203 28.81 -7.85 -18.47
N ILE A 204 29.03 -7.53 -19.75
CA ILE A 204 28.01 -7.61 -20.79
C ILE A 204 27.48 -9.04 -20.95
N VAL A 205 28.35 -10.05 -20.97
CA VAL A 205 27.94 -11.46 -21.07
C VAL A 205 27.14 -11.88 -19.84
N ALA A 206 27.62 -11.56 -18.63
CA ALA A 206 26.92 -11.89 -17.39
C ALA A 206 25.54 -11.21 -17.32
N PHE A 207 25.45 -9.93 -17.67
CA PHE A 207 24.19 -9.21 -17.75
C PHE A 207 23.25 -9.79 -18.82
N SER A 208 23.78 -10.19 -19.97
CA SER A 208 22.98 -10.82 -21.04
C SER A 208 22.38 -12.15 -20.58
N ILE A 209 23.15 -12.97 -19.85
CA ILE A 209 22.67 -14.22 -19.26
C ILE A 209 21.61 -13.92 -18.20
N TRP A 210 21.88 -12.99 -17.27
CA TRP A 210 20.92 -12.56 -16.24
C TRP A 210 19.60 -12.07 -16.84
N PHE A 211 19.68 -11.15 -17.81
CA PHE A 211 18.54 -10.61 -18.54
C PHE A 211 17.74 -11.74 -19.20
N PHE A 212 18.42 -12.63 -19.94
CA PHE A 212 17.77 -13.75 -20.62
C PHE A 212 17.05 -14.65 -19.62
N LEU A 213 17.73 -15.06 -18.53
CA LEU A 213 17.14 -15.94 -17.53
C LEU A 213 15.94 -15.30 -16.83
N TYR A 214 16.02 -14.01 -16.48
CA TYR A 214 14.90 -13.29 -15.85
C TYR A 214 13.63 -13.34 -16.72
N PHE A 215 13.75 -12.95 -17.99
CA PHE A 215 12.59 -12.92 -18.90
C PHE A 215 12.14 -14.30 -19.36
N TRP A 216 13.07 -15.25 -19.50
CA TRP A 216 12.75 -16.60 -19.96
C TRP A 216 12.07 -17.44 -18.89
N VAL A 217 12.64 -17.53 -17.67
CA VAL A 217 12.19 -18.47 -16.63
C VAL A 217 10.75 -18.17 -16.20
N GLY A 218 10.44 -16.91 -15.89
CA GLY A 218 9.10 -16.53 -15.43
C GLY A 218 8.03 -16.82 -16.49
N VAL A 219 8.32 -16.49 -17.75
CA VAL A 219 7.40 -16.71 -18.87
C VAL A 219 7.29 -18.19 -19.22
N ALA A 220 8.38 -18.96 -19.18
CA ALA A 220 8.34 -20.39 -19.45
C ALA A 220 7.52 -21.18 -18.41
N ILE A 221 7.54 -20.76 -17.14
CA ILE A 221 6.84 -21.45 -16.05
C ILE A 221 5.38 -20.97 -15.93
N SER A 222 5.17 -19.65 -15.95
CA SER A 222 3.87 -19.05 -15.59
C SER A 222 3.23 -18.24 -16.71
N GLY A 223 3.93 -18.05 -17.84
CA GLY A 223 3.52 -17.12 -18.89
C GLY A 223 3.66 -15.65 -18.49
N ARG A 224 4.30 -15.32 -17.35
CA ARG A 224 4.35 -13.95 -16.82
C ARG A 224 5.75 -13.60 -16.32
N THR A 225 6.12 -12.33 -16.49
CA THR A 225 7.18 -11.71 -15.70
C THR A 225 6.60 -11.14 -14.40
N PRO A 226 7.44 -10.77 -13.41
CA PRO A 226 6.99 -10.02 -12.23
C PRO A 226 6.18 -8.77 -12.58
N GLY A 227 6.65 -7.92 -13.50
CA GLY A 227 5.92 -6.72 -13.94
C GLY A 227 4.58 -7.05 -14.60
N MET A 228 4.53 -8.09 -15.42
CA MET A 228 3.27 -8.57 -16.02
C MET A 228 2.29 -9.10 -14.96
N SER A 229 2.81 -9.77 -13.93
CA SER A 229 1.99 -10.25 -12.80
C SER A 229 1.40 -9.09 -12.00
N VAL A 230 2.16 -8.01 -11.83
CA VAL A 230 1.69 -6.77 -11.18
C VAL A 230 0.58 -6.12 -12.00
N LEU A 231 0.61 -6.12 -13.33
CA LEU A 231 -0.47 -5.54 -14.14
C LEU A 231 -1.59 -6.51 -14.51
N GLY A 232 -1.42 -7.78 -14.17
CA GLY A 232 -2.39 -8.83 -14.48
C GLY A 232 -2.50 -9.07 -15.99
N ILE A 233 -1.35 -9.12 -16.67
CA ILE A 233 -1.25 -9.54 -18.07
C ILE A 233 -0.44 -10.83 -18.16
N LYS A 234 -0.67 -11.61 -19.21
CA LYS A 234 -0.04 -12.91 -19.42
C LYS A 234 0.30 -13.15 -20.88
N VAL A 235 1.43 -13.79 -21.11
CA VAL A 235 1.86 -14.29 -22.41
C VAL A 235 1.26 -15.67 -22.65
N VAL A 236 0.60 -15.81 -23.80
CA VAL A 236 0.03 -17.05 -24.32
C VAL A 236 0.54 -17.30 -25.73
N GLU A 237 0.37 -18.50 -26.24
CA GLU A 237 0.61 -18.73 -27.67
C GLU A 237 -0.44 -18.01 -28.53
N ARG A 238 -0.13 -17.83 -29.81
CA ARG A 238 -1.01 -17.16 -30.78
C ARG A 238 -2.47 -17.64 -30.76
N GLU A 239 -2.70 -18.91 -30.44
CA GLU A 239 -4.03 -19.53 -30.44
C GLU A 239 -4.71 -19.53 -29.07
N GLY A 240 -4.00 -19.16 -27.99
CA GLY A 240 -4.52 -19.19 -26.61
C GLY A 240 -3.91 -20.19 -25.63
N PRO A 241 -3.25 -21.32 -26.02
CA PRO A 241 -2.70 -22.25 -25.03
C PRO A 241 -1.51 -21.65 -24.28
N PRO A 242 -1.09 -22.27 -23.15
CA PRO A 242 0.09 -21.85 -22.40
C PRO A 242 1.34 -21.82 -23.28
N VAL A 243 2.19 -20.81 -23.08
CA VAL A 243 3.40 -20.62 -23.87
C VAL A 243 4.40 -21.76 -23.66
N ARG A 244 4.95 -22.29 -24.76
CA ARG A 244 6.03 -23.29 -24.68
C ARG A 244 7.36 -22.65 -24.25
N PRO A 245 8.21 -23.36 -23.50
CA PRO A 245 9.51 -22.83 -23.07
C PRO A 245 10.43 -22.36 -24.21
N SER A 246 10.35 -23.00 -25.38
CA SER A 246 11.12 -22.61 -26.57
C SER A 246 10.63 -21.28 -27.17
N HIS A 247 9.32 -21.08 -27.26
CA HIS A 247 8.74 -19.80 -27.70
C HIS A 247 9.06 -18.68 -26.69
N ALA A 248 9.01 -18.98 -25.39
CA ALA A 248 9.45 -18.05 -24.35
C ALA A 248 10.94 -17.65 -24.50
N ALA A 249 11.82 -18.59 -24.87
CA ALA A 249 13.25 -18.31 -25.07
C ALA A 249 13.48 -17.39 -26.28
N ILE A 250 12.83 -17.67 -27.41
CA ILE A 250 12.89 -16.81 -28.61
C ILE A 250 12.40 -15.40 -28.25
N ARG A 251 11.30 -15.31 -27.51
CA ARG A 251 10.76 -14.03 -27.04
C ARG A 251 11.77 -13.25 -26.21
N ALA A 252 12.44 -13.90 -25.27
CA ALA A 252 13.45 -13.29 -24.41
C ALA A 252 14.69 -12.81 -25.19
N LEU A 253 15.12 -13.54 -26.24
CA LEU A 253 16.26 -13.16 -27.08
C LEU A 253 15.94 -11.96 -28.01
N VAL A 254 14.71 -11.86 -28.50
CA VAL A 254 14.30 -10.79 -29.43
C VAL A 254 13.83 -9.54 -28.68
N LEU A 255 13.50 -9.65 -27.40
CA LEU A 255 13.05 -8.52 -26.57
C LEU A 255 14.05 -7.34 -26.53
N PRO A 256 15.36 -7.53 -26.29
CA PRO A 256 16.34 -6.43 -26.31
C PRO A 256 16.34 -5.66 -27.64
N ILE A 257 16.23 -6.38 -28.76
CA ILE A 257 16.19 -5.78 -30.11
C ILE A 257 14.91 -4.96 -30.27
N SER A 258 13.78 -5.47 -29.75
CA SER A 258 12.50 -4.77 -29.79
C SER A 258 12.55 -3.46 -29.00
N ILE A 259 13.14 -3.48 -27.80
CA ILE A 259 13.28 -2.31 -26.93
C ILE A 259 14.25 -1.30 -27.54
N ALA A 260 15.43 -1.75 -28.00
CA ALA A 260 16.47 -0.89 -28.55
C ALA A 260 16.02 -0.14 -29.82
N THR A 261 15.17 -0.77 -30.64
CA THR A 261 14.71 -0.16 -31.89
C THR A 261 13.51 0.77 -31.72
N VAL A 262 12.78 0.69 -30.60
CA VAL A 262 11.47 1.36 -30.33
C VAL A 262 10.37 0.97 -31.33
N VAL A 263 10.67 0.96 -32.63
CA VAL A 263 9.83 0.45 -33.72
C VAL A 263 9.38 -0.98 -33.47
N GLY A 264 10.23 -1.83 -32.89
CA GLY A 264 9.85 -3.19 -32.52
C GLY A 264 8.71 -3.25 -31.49
N MET A 265 8.51 -2.19 -30.70
CA MET A 265 7.40 -2.05 -29.76
C MET A 265 6.16 -1.41 -30.38
N LEU A 266 6.33 -0.53 -31.37
CA LEU A 266 5.23 0.15 -32.07
C LEU A 266 4.28 -0.84 -32.78
N GLY A 267 4.75 -2.05 -33.12
CA GLY A 267 3.90 -3.12 -33.64
C GLY A 267 2.66 -3.39 -32.79
N VAL A 268 2.71 -3.16 -31.47
CA VAL A 268 1.54 -3.31 -30.59
C VAL A 268 0.40 -2.35 -30.96
N VAL A 269 0.73 -1.14 -31.41
CA VAL A 269 -0.26 -0.10 -31.76
C VAL A 269 -0.81 -0.31 -33.17
N PHE A 270 0.04 -0.76 -34.10
CA PHE A 270 -0.32 -0.87 -35.51
C PHE A 270 -0.80 -2.27 -35.92
N ASP A 271 -0.48 -3.35 -35.21
CA ASP A 271 -0.98 -4.69 -35.53
C ASP A 271 -2.39 -4.89 -34.97
N ALA A 272 -3.31 -5.42 -35.77
CA ALA A 272 -4.68 -5.71 -35.33
C ALA A 272 -4.77 -6.77 -34.21
N ARG A 273 -3.68 -7.53 -33.98
CA ARG A 273 -3.54 -8.49 -32.86
C ARG A 273 -2.65 -7.96 -31.74
N GLN A 274 -2.28 -6.69 -31.80
CA GLN A 274 -1.48 -5.99 -30.80
C GLN A 274 -0.14 -6.68 -30.49
N ARG A 275 0.58 -7.18 -31.50
CA ARG A 275 1.85 -7.92 -31.30
C ARG A 275 3.07 -7.04 -31.54
N ALA A 276 4.01 -7.09 -30.60
CA ALA A 276 5.34 -6.52 -30.79
C ALA A 276 6.23 -7.45 -31.63
N LEU A 277 7.40 -6.96 -32.07
CA LEU A 277 8.39 -7.73 -32.83
C LEU A 277 8.77 -9.05 -32.14
N HIS A 278 9.03 -9.02 -30.83
CA HIS A 278 9.33 -10.23 -30.05
C HIS A 278 8.14 -11.19 -29.94
N ASP A 279 6.90 -10.69 -29.95
CA ASP A 279 5.71 -11.53 -29.92
C ASP A 279 5.50 -12.21 -31.28
N VAL A 280 5.74 -11.49 -32.38
CA VAL A 280 5.69 -12.02 -33.74
C VAL A 280 6.75 -13.10 -33.94
N ALA A 281 8.01 -12.82 -33.56
CA ALA A 281 9.11 -13.77 -33.66
C ALA A 281 8.86 -15.05 -32.84
N ALA A 282 8.28 -14.91 -31.65
CA ALA A 282 7.99 -16.02 -30.75
C ALA A 282 6.66 -16.73 -31.01
N LYS A 283 5.83 -16.24 -31.94
CA LYS A 283 4.44 -16.72 -32.15
C LYS A 283 3.57 -16.66 -30.88
N THR A 284 3.77 -15.61 -30.09
CA THR A 284 3.04 -15.37 -28.84
C THR A 284 2.09 -14.18 -28.95
N ALA A 285 1.21 -14.05 -27.97
CA ALA A 285 0.39 -12.88 -27.75
C ALA A 285 0.28 -12.58 -26.26
N VAL A 286 -0.02 -11.33 -25.91
CA VAL A 286 -0.23 -10.94 -24.51
C VAL A 286 -1.70 -10.62 -24.30
N VAL A 287 -2.29 -11.18 -23.26
CA VAL A 287 -3.70 -11.04 -22.90
C VAL A 287 -3.85 -10.56 -21.47
N TYR A 288 -4.96 -9.90 -21.15
CA TYR A 288 -5.29 -9.62 -19.75
C TYR A 288 -5.68 -10.92 -19.03
N ASP A 289 -5.11 -11.10 -17.84
CA ASP A 289 -5.34 -12.26 -16.99
C ASP A 289 -5.29 -11.84 -15.52
N TRP A 290 -6.45 -11.36 -15.05
CA TRP A 290 -6.69 -10.98 -13.65
C TRP A 290 -7.10 -12.18 -12.78
N GLY A 291 -7.05 -13.41 -13.32
CA GLY A 291 -7.58 -14.61 -12.70
C GLY A 291 -9.10 -14.61 -12.55
N ASP A 292 -9.64 -15.57 -11.79
CA ASP A 292 -11.07 -15.66 -11.44
C ASP A 292 -11.53 -14.64 -10.37
N ARG A 293 -10.73 -13.61 -10.07
CA ARG A 293 -11.16 -12.56 -9.15
C ARG A 293 -12.16 -11.65 -9.88
N PRO A 294 -13.42 -11.55 -9.41
CA PRO A 294 -14.43 -10.73 -10.05
C PRO A 294 -13.99 -9.26 -10.01
N ALA A 295 -13.53 -8.74 -11.15
CA ALA A 295 -13.21 -7.33 -11.28
C ALA A 295 -14.51 -6.56 -11.50
N GLU A 296 -15.01 -5.92 -10.44
CA GLU A 296 -16.27 -5.19 -10.43
C GLU A 296 -16.03 -3.67 -10.40
N LEU A 297 -16.75 -2.91 -11.23
CA LEU A 297 -16.76 -1.45 -11.13
C LEU A 297 -17.27 -1.03 -9.73
N PRO A 298 -16.76 0.06 -9.14
CA PRO A 298 -17.26 0.56 -7.85
C PRO A 298 -18.76 0.86 -7.93
N ALA A 299 -19.54 0.42 -6.92
CA ALA A 299 -20.99 0.59 -6.87
C ALA A 299 -21.51 2.01 -7.20
N PRO A 300 -20.83 3.11 -6.78
CA PRO A 300 -21.29 4.46 -7.12
C PRO A 300 -21.17 4.80 -8.60
N LEU A 301 -20.14 4.27 -9.29
CA LEU A 301 -19.89 4.55 -10.69
C LEU A 301 -20.84 3.77 -11.60
N SER A 302 -21.15 2.52 -11.22
CA SER A 302 -22.19 1.73 -11.90
C SER A 302 -23.56 2.39 -11.77
N GLN A 303 -23.89 2.90 -10.58
CA GLN A 303 -25.17 3.57 -10.34
C GLN A 303 -25.29 4.88 -11.12
N TRP A 304 -24.22 5.69 -11.15
CA TRP A 304 -24.18 6.92 -11.95
C TRP A 304 -24.37 6.65 -13.45
N LEU A 305 -23.72 5.60 -14.00
CA LEU A 305 -23.84 5.25 -15.42
C LEU A 305 -25.26 4.76 -15.78
N THR A 306 -25.91 4.02 -14.89
CA THR A 306 -27.32 3.61 -15.03
C THR A 306 -28.27 4.81 -14.95
N ASP A 307 -28.03 5.73 -14.02
CA ASP A 307 -28.86 6.93 -13.84
C ASP A 307 -28.74 7.92 -15.00
N HIS A 308 -27.60 7.91 -15.71
CA HIS A 308 -27.34 8.82 -16.84
C HIS A 308 -27.53 8.15 -18.21
N GLY A 309 -28.18 6.98 -18.26
CA GLY A 309 -28.60 6.34 -19.52
C GLY A 309 -27.47 6.02 -20.47
N VAL A 310 -26.25 5.80 -19.95
CA VAL A 310 -25.13 5.28 -20.75
C VAL A 310 -25.31 3.77 -20.83
N ASP A 311 -26.38 3.37 -21.52
CA ASP A 311 -26.67 1.98 -21.81
C ASP A 311 -25.63 1.49 -22.83
N ASP A 312 -24.81 0.57 -22.35
CA ASP A 312 -24.45 -0.63 -23.10
C ASP A 312 -23.71 -0.42 -24.43
N VAL A 313 -22.37 -0.39 -24.37
CA VAL A 313 -21.50 -0.62 -25.53
C VAL A 313 -21.48 -2.11 -25.93
N SER A 314 -22.60 -2.84 -25.73
CA SER A 314 -22.76 -4.25 -26.13
C SER A 314 -23.75 -4.42 -27.29
N ARG A 315 -23.44 -3.75 -28.40
CA ARG A 315 -23.80 -4.24 -29.73
C ARG A 315 -22.57 -4.40 -30.59
#